data_AF-A0A7J5D8A2-F1
#
_entry.id   AF-A0A7J5D8A2-F1
#
_cell.length_a   1.000
_cell.length_b   1.000
_cell.length_c   1.000
_cell.angle_alpha   90.00
_cell.angle_beta   90.00
_cell.angle_gamma   90.00
#
_symmetry.space_group_name_H-M   'P 1'
#
loop_
_entity.id
_entity.type
_entity.pdbx_description
1 polymer ?
#
loop_
_entity_poly.entity_id
_entity_poly.type
_entity_poly.pdbx_seq_one_letter_code
_entity_poly.pdbx_strand_id
1 'polypeptide(L)'
;MKAAEAPPVHVVARALLRPVWRSLPLWTLATGAVLGLLLAGASRTVSGPPDPWLCLNLLRASALAFALGLAFLLDDPARHTTATVPVRRPVRTGLRLVLVVPFMALCWTAALFLVPAEGRPPMGGITLEAAALMVLALAWALVAVRHSEAGEPGIAISAGLLGVFFGAALLLPERWALFVGPSDPHWDDAHRRWAGVLVVALLVGARSLTEPLRRRRTAVLAHR
;
A
#
# COMPACT_ATOMS: atom_id res chain seq x y z
N MET A 1 40.84 -13.92 23.49
CA MET A 1 39.45 -14.05 23.03
C MET A 1 39.06 -12.74 22.32
N LYS A 2 39.18 -12.68 20.99
CA LYS A 2 38.83 -11.47 20.20
C LYS A 2 37.29 -11.36 20.17
N ALA A 3 36.76 -10.23 20.63
CA ALA A 3 35.35 -9.91 20.49
C ALA A 3 34.98 -9.99 19.00
N ALA A 4 34.01 -10.84 18.66
CA ALA A 4 33.49 -10.94 17.30
C ALA A 4 32.85 -9.60 16.94
N GLU A 5 33.55 -8.84 16.09
CA GLU A 5 33.08 -7.57 15.56
C GLU A 5 31.79 -7.84 14.78
N ALA A 6 30.68 -7.26 15.27
CA ALA A 6 29.38 -7.47 14.65
C ALA A 6 29.46 -7.01 13.18
N PRO A 7 29.04 -7.84 12.21
CA PRO A 7 29.14 -7.48 10.80
C PRO A 7 28.37 -6.17 10.57
N PRO A 8 28.94 -5.25 9.76
CA PRO A 8 28.33 -3.95 9.58
C PRO A 8 26.97 -4.08 8.90
N VAL A 9 26.02 -3.24 9.30
CA VAL A 9 24.58 -3.33 8.97
C VAL A 9 24.30 -3.49 7.46
N HIS A 10 25.14 -2.91 6.61
CA HIS A 10 25.01 -2.98 5.15
C HIS A 10 25.29 -4.38 4.56
N VAL A 11 26.15 -5.19 5.19
CA VAL A 11 26.43 -6.57 4.77
C VAL A 11 25.24 -7.47 5.07
N VAL A 12 24.65 -7.32 6.26
CA VAL A 12 23.44 -8.04 6.66
C VAL A 12 22.25 -7.63 5.80
N ALA A 13 22.08 -6.33 5.51
CA ALA A 13 21.04 -5.83 4.63
C ALA A 13 21.16 -6.38 3.20
N ARG A 14 22.38 -6.41 2.63
CA ARG A 14 22.64 -6.97 1.30
C ARG A 14 22.39 -8.47 1.24
N ALA A 15 22.77 -9.20 2.29
CA ALA A 15 22.53 -10.65 2.39
C ALA A 15 21.03 -10.98 2.47
N LEU A 16 20.22 -10.12 3.10
CA LEU A 16 18.76 -10.28 3.21
C LEU A 16 17.99 -9.80 1.96
N LEU A 17 18.59 -8.96 1.12
CA LEU A 17 17.93 -8.38 -0.06
C LEU A 17 17.47 -9.46 -1.05
N ARG A 18 18.33 -10.42 -1.38
CA ARG A 18 18.03 -11.49 -2.35
C ARG A 18 16.96 -12.47 -1.85
N PRO A 19 17.00 -12.97 -0.60
CA PRO A 19 15.90 -13.75 -0.03
C PRO A 19 14.58 -12.98 0.00
N VAL A 20 14.61 -11.70 0.40
CA VAL A 20 13.40 -10.88 0.46
C VAL A 20 12.80 -10.68 -0.92
N TRP A 21 13.62 -10.35 -1.92
CA TRP A 21 13.19 -10.24 -3.32
C TRP A 21 12.50 -11.51 -3.83
N ARG A 22 13.07 -12.68 -3.56
CA ARG A 22 12.48 -13.96 -3.94
C ARG A 22 11.18 -14.30 -3.19
N SER A 23 10.99 -13.74 -1.99
CA SER A 23 9.78 -13.94 -1.19
C SER A 23 8.65 -12.98 -1.53
N LEU A 24 8.88 -11.99 -2.41
CA LEU A 24 7.84 -11.06 -2.81
C LEU A 24 6.83 -11.75 -3.74
N PRO A 25 5.53 -11.47 -3.59
CA PRO A 25 4.50 -11.92 -4.53
C PRO A 25 4.58 -11.09 -5.82
N LEU A 26 5.69 -11.23 -6.55
CA LEU A 26 5.99 -10.43 -7.74
C LEU A 26 4.89 -10.54 -8.79
N TRP A 27 4.28 -11.72 -8.93
CA TRP A 27 3.17 -11.92 -9.85
C TRP A 27 1.93 -11.11 -9.45
N THR A 28 1.54 -11.11 -8.19
CA THR A 28 0.38 -10.34 -7.72
C THR A 28 0.62 -8.83 -7.80
N LEU A 29 1.85 -8.38 -7.52
CA LEU A 29 2.23 -6.99 -7.70
C LEU A 29 2.25 -6.61 -9.18
N ALA A 30 2.75 -7.49 -10.05
CA ALA A 30 2.79 -7.27 -11.48
C ALA A 30 1.38 -7.26 -12.10
N THR A 31 0.48 -8.16 -11.69
CA THR A 31 -0.90 -8.17 -12.19
C THR A 31 -1.65 -6.92 -11.76
N GLY A 32 -1.53 -6.50 -10.50
CA GLY A 32 -2.08 -5.23 -10.02
C GLY A 32 -1.50 -4.03 -10.78
N ALA A 33 -0.19 -4.04 -11.04
CA ALA A 33 0.48 -2.98 -11.78
C ALA A 33 0.02 -2.91 -13.24
N VAL A 34 -0.02 -4.04 -13.94
CA VAL A 34 -0.48 -4.15 -15.32
C VAL A 34 -1.95 -3.72 -15.42
N LEU A 35 -2.82 -4.21 -14.52
CA LEU A 35 -4.22 -3.83 -14.53
C LEU A 35 -4.39 -2.31 -14.30
N GLY A 36 -3.66 -1.74 -13.34
CA GLY A 36 -3.69 -0.30 -13.08
C GLY A 36 -3.23 0.53 -14.28
N LEU A 37 -2.17 0.11 -14.97
CA LEU A 37 -1.68 0.77 -16.17
C LEU A 37 -2.63 0.61 -17.36
N LEU A 38 -3.25 -0.57 -17.53
CA LEU A 38 -4.26 -0.81 -18.57
C LEU A 38 -5.48 0.09 -18.37
N LEU A 39 -5.95 0.24 -17.12
CA LEU A 39 -7.08 1.14 -16.80
C LEU A 39 -6.73 2.61 -17.11
N ALA A 40 -5.54 3.07 -16.76
CA ALA A 40 -5.09 4.43 -17.10
C ALA A 40 -4.95 4.61 -18.62
N GLY A 41 -4.41 3.62 -19.32
CA GLY A 41 -4.24 3.61 -20.77
C GLY A 41 -5.55 3.51 -21.57
N ALA A 42 -6.62 2.96 -20.98
CA ALA A 42 -7.93 2.88 -21.62
C ALA A 42 -8.51 4.24 -22.02
N SER A 43 -8.08 5.32 -21.35
CA SER A 43 -8.43 6.69 -21.73
C SER A 43 -8.01 7.05 -23.17
N ARG A 44 -6.96 6.40 -23.70
CA ARG A 44 -6.46 6.63 -25.07
C ARG A 44 -7.15 5.79 -26.14
N THR A 45 -7.84 4.73 -25.75
CA THR A 45 -8.54 3.85 -26.70
C THR A 45 -9.95 4.33 -27.01
N VAL A 46 -10.46 5.30 -26.24
CA VAL A 46 -11.77 5.90 -26.48
C VAL A 46 -11.67 6.91 -27.62
N SER A 47 -12.40 6.65 -28.70
CA SER A 47 -12.52 7.57 -29.82
C SER A 47 -13.36 8.79 -29.41
N GLY A 48 -12.74 9.97 -29.37
CA GLY A 48 -13.42 11.23 -29.04
C GLY A 48 -12.52 12.21 -28.27
N PRO A 49 -13.01 13.42 -27.97
CA PRO A 49 -12.30 14.32 -27.08
C PRO A 49 -12.17 13.69 -25.69
N PRO A 50 -11.03 13.85 -25.01
CA PRO A 50 -10.80 13.22 -23.71
C PRO A 50 -11.74 13.81 -22.66
N ASP A 51 -12.68 13.00 -22.18
CA ASP A 51 -13.60 13.36 -21.10
C ASP A 51 -12.84 13.41 -19.75
N PRO A 52 -12.77 14.57 -19.07
CA PRO A 52 -12.12 14.70 -17.78
C PRO A 52 -12.73 13.82 -16.68
N TRP A 53 -14.04 13.56 -16.74
CA TRP A 53 -14.74 12.73 -15.77
C TRP A 53 -14.31 11.27 -15.89
N LEU A 54 -14.30 10.74 -17.12
CA LEU A 54 -13.77 9.41 -17.40
C LEU A 54 -12.30 9.28 -17.00
N CYS A 55 -11.46 10.25 -17.36
CA CYS A 55 -10.03 10.24 -17.02
C CYS A 55 -9.79 10.19 -15.50
N LEU A 56 -10.55 10.96 -14.72
CA LEU A 56 -10.49 10.95 -13.26
C LEU A 56 -10.87 9.57 -12.69
N ASN A 57 -11.97 8.99 -13.15
CA ASN A 57 -12.43 7.70 -12.63
C ASN A 57 -11.51 6.54 -13.03
N LEU A 58 -10.92 6.57 -14.23
CA LEU A 58 -9.89 5.62 -14.64
C LEU A 58 -8.62 5.72 -13.77
N LEU A 59 -8.21 6.92 -13.38
CA LEU A 59 -7.10 7.12 -12.44
C LEU A 59 -7.44 6.60 -11.04
N ARG A 60 -8.66 6.84 -10.54
CA ARG A 60 -9.14 6.28 -9.27
C ARG A 60 -9.18 4.76 -9.29
N ALA A 61 -9.66 4.17 -10.39
CA ALA A 61 -9.65 2.73 -10.60
C ALA A 61 -8.23 2.16 -10.68
N SER A 62 -7.31 2.87 -11.34
CA SER A 62 -5.89 2.52 -11.41
C SER A 62 -5.25 2.52 -10.01
N ALA A 63 -5.50 3.57 -9.22
CA ALA A 63 -5.04 3.66 -7.84
C ALA A 63 -5.56 2.50 -6.97
N LEU A 64 -6.84 2.16 -7.12
CA LEU A 64 -7.45 1.02 -6.44
C LEU A 64 -6.78 -0.30 -6.85
N ALA A 65 -6.52 -0.52 -8.15
CA ALA A 65 -5.83 -1.70 -8.64
C ALA A 65 -4.40 -1.85 -8.05
N PHE A 66 -3.64 -0.75 -7.97
CA PHE A 66 -2.34 -0.75 -7.30
C PHE A 66 -2.46 -1.09 -5.81
N ALA A 67 -3.44 -0.50 -5.12
CA ALA A 67 -3.69 -0.78 -3.70
C ALA A 67 -4.09 -2.24 -3.44
N LEU A 68 -4.86 -2.86 -4.35
CA LEU A 68 -5.19 -4.28 -4.28
C LEU A 68 -3.94 -5.16 -4.43
N GLY A 69 -3.05 -4.86 -5.39
CA GLY A 69 -1.78 -5.56 -5.51
C GLY A 69 -0.92 -5.47 -4.22
N LEU A 70 -0.93 -4.30 -3.57
CA LEU A 70 -0.25 -4.09 -2.29
C LEU A 70 -0.86 -4.84 -1.11
N ALA A 71 -2.16 -5.15 -1.13
CA ALA A 71 -2.81 -5.91 -0.06
C ALA A 71 -2.18 -7.31 0.12
N PHE A 72 -1.69 -7.91 -0.96
CA PHE A 72 -1.02 -9.21 -0.96
C PHE A 72 0.46 -9.13 -0.58
N LEU A 73 1.06 -7.94 -0.43
CA LEU A 73 2.50 -7.77 -0.19
C LEU A 73 3.00 -8.53 1.06
N LEU A 74 2.12 -8.69 2.06
CA LEU A 74 2.44 -9.37 3.31
C LEU A 74 1.95 -10.81 3.38
N ASP A 75 1.30 -11.32 2.33
CA ASP A 75 1.00 -12.76 2.24
C ASP A 75 2.33 -13.51 2.14
N ASP A 76 2.51 -14.48 3.04
CA ASP A 76 3.68 -15.36 3.07
C ASP A 76 3.17 -16.80 3.04
N PRO A 77 3.01 -17.41 1.85
CA PRO A 77 2.49 -18.76 1.73
C PRO A 77 3.40 -19.81 2.38
N ALA A 78 4.65 -19.47 2.70
CA ALA A 78 5.63 -20.33 3.37
C ALA A 78 5.76 -20.07 4.88
N ARG A 79 4.78 -19.40 5.50
CA ARG A 79 4.83 -19.09 6.95
C ARG A 79 4.92 -20.34 7.83
N HIS A 80 4.35 -21.45 7.36
CA HIS A 80 4.37 -22.74 8.07
C HIS A 80 5.76 -23.37 8.17
N THR A 81 6.68 -23.06 7.25
CA THR A 81 8.05 -23.63 7.23
C THR A 81 9.13 -22.66 7.71
N THR A 82 8.85 -21.35 7.76
CA THR A 82 9.83 -20.30 8.12
C THR A 82 9.69 -19.74 9.53
N ALA A 83 8.73 -20.23 10.33
CA ALA A 83 8.48 -19.79 11.70
C ALA A 83 9.70 -19.93 12.65
N THR A 84 10.68 -20.75 12.29
CA THR A 84 11.90 -21.00 13.07
C THR A 84 13.03 -20.00 12.81
N VAL A 85 12.89 -19.08 11.84
CA VAL A 85 13.98 -18.17 11.47
C VAL A 85 14.00 -16.91 12.38
N PRO A 86 15.11 -16.60 13.07
CA PRO A 86 15.18 -15.56 14.10
C PRO A 86 15.33 -14.13 13.55
N VAL A 87 14.63 -13.79 12.46
CA VAL A 87 14.61 -12.43 11.91
C VAL A 87 13.34 -11.72 12.35
N ARG A 88 13.51 -10.60 13.06
CA ARG A 88 12.42 -9.76 13.57
C ARG A 88 11.47 -9.32 12.45
N ARG A 89 10.16 -9.47 12.68
CA ARG A 89 9.08 -9.10 11.76
C ARG A 89 9.22 -7.68 11.17
N PRO A 90 9.50 -6.60 11.94
CA PRO A 90 9.56 -5.24 11.38
C PRO A 90 10.68 -5.05 10.35
N VAL A 91 11.80 -5.76 10.48
CA VAL A 91 12.93 -5.64 9.54
C VAL A 91 12.56 -6.21 8.18
N ARG A 92 11.87 -7.36 8.17
CA ARG A 92 11.41 -8.02 6.93
C ARG A 92 10.38 -7.16 6.21
N THR A 93 9.41 -6.63 6.94
CA THR A 93 8.37 -5.77 6.37
C THR A 93 8.95 -4.45 5.88
N GLY A 94 9.84 -3.82 6.65
CA GLY A 94 10.53 -2.61 6.22
C GLY A 94 11.32 -2.80 4.92
N LEU A 95 12.05 -3.93 4.79
CA LEU A 95 12.81 -4.21 3.57
C LEU A 95 11.90 -4.46 2.36
N ARG A 96 10.77 -5.16 2.55
CA ARG A 96 9.75 -5.34 1.49
C ARG A 96 9.17 -3.99 1.05
N LEU A 97 8.83 -3.12 2.00
CA LEU A 97 8.28 -1.79 1.71
C LEU A 97 9.29 -0.92 0.94
N VAL A 98 10.56 -0.89 1.36
CA VAL A 98 11.61 -0.12 0.67
C VAL A 98 11.81 -0.56 -0.78
N LEU A 99 11.60 -1.83 -1.10
CA LEU A 99 11.69 -2.33 -2.48
C LEU A 99 10.44 -2.04 -3.32
N VAL A 100 9.25 -2.10 -2.71
CA VAL A 100 7.98 -1.99 -3.46
C VAL A 100 7.50 -0.55 -3.61
N VAL A 101 7.76 0.33 -2.63
CA VAL A 101 7.35 1.74 -2.69
C VAL A 101 7.91 2.47 -3.93
N PRO A 102 9.20 2.36 -4.30
CA PRO A 102 9.73 3.01 -5.50
C PRO A 102 9.10 2.46 -6.78
N PHE A 103 8.87 1.15 -6.83
CA PHE A 103 8.23 0.51 -7.98
C PHE A 103 6.79 1.01 -8.16
N MET A 104 6.02 1.11 -7.07
CA MET A 104 4.66 1.65 -7.12
C MET A 104 4.63 3.13 -7.48
N ALA A 105 5.60 3.93 -7.01
CA ALA A 105 5.74 5.32 -7.40
C ALA A 105 5.99 5.46 -8.92
N LEU A 106 6.81 4.56 -9.49
CA LEU A 106 7.06 4.53 -10.94
C LEU A 106 5.80 4.14 -11.72
N CYS A 107 5.08 3.10 -11.28
CA CYS A 107 3.82 2.68 -11.90
C CYS A 107 2.76 3.79 -11.84
N TRP A 108 2.62 4.47 -10.71
CA TRP A 108 1.70 5.60 -10.57
C TRP A 108 2.08 6.77 -11.49
N THR A 109 3.37 7.10 -11.55
CA THR A 109 3.88 8.15 -12.44
C THR A 109 3.57 7.80 -13.91
N ALA A 110 3.80 6.55 -14.32
CA ALA A 110 3.43 6.09 -15.65
C ALA A 110 1.91 6.18 -15.90
N ALA A 111 1.06 5.84 -14.92
CA ALA A 111 -0.39 6.00 -15.03
C ALA A 111 -0.80 7.47 -15.27
N LEU A 112 -0.19 8.43 -14.58
CA LEU A 112 -0.44 9.87 -14.80
C LEU A 112 -0.05 10.32 -16.21
N PHE A 113 1.06 9.80 -16.76
CA PHE A 113 1.50 10.11 -18.13
C PHE A 113 0.74 9.34 -19.20
N LEU A 114 0.04 8.26 -18.85
CA LEU A 114 -0.85 7.55 -19.75
C LEU A 114 -2.14 8.32 -20.05
N VAL A 115 -2.56 9.22 -19.16
CA VAL A 115 -3.74 10.06 -19.36
C VAL A 115 -3.40 11.27 -20.25
N PRO A 116 -4.21 11.55 -21.31
CA PRO A 116 -4.06 12.73 -22.16
C PRO A 116 -4.00 14.04 -21.36
N ALA A 117 -3.20 15.00 -21.82
CA ALA A 117 -3.01 16.27 -21.11
C ALA A 117 -4.30 17.10 -21.04
N GLU A 118 -5.12 17.06 -22.09
CA GLU A 118 -6.38 17.83 -22.21
C GLU A 118 -7.45 17.40 -21.21
N GLY A 119 -7.46 16.13 -20.79
CA GLY A 119 -8.42 15.58 -19.82
C GLY A 119 -7.83 15.37 -18.42
N ARG A 120 -6.62 15.88 -18.16
CA ARG A 120 -5.88 15.57 -16.93
C ARG A 120 -6.45 16.36 -15.73
N PRO A 121 -6.90 15.68 -14.65
CA PRO A 121 -7.33 16.37 -13.44
C PRO A 121 -6.15 16.97 -12.68
N PRO A 122 -6.41 17.82 -11.66
CA PRO A 122 -5.36 18.36 -10.79
C PRO A 122 -4.52 17.23 -10.15
N MET A 123 -3.25 17.12 -10.55
CA MET A 123 -2.41 15.97 -10.19
C MET A 123 -2.17 15.84 -8.68
N GLY A 124 -2.08 16.95 -7.96
CA GLY A 124 -1.85 16.95 -6.51
C GLY A 124 -2.99 16.27 -5.72
N GLY A 125 -4.23 16.50 -6.14
CA GLY A 125 -5.38 15.87 -5.48
C GLY A 125 -5.43 14.37 -5.73
N ILE A 126 -5.35 13.96 -7.00
CA ILE A 126 -5.45 12.53 -7.35
C ILE A 126 -4.27 11.70 -6.84
N THR A 127 -3.06 12.28 -6.76
CA THR A 127 -1.89 11.62 -6.14
C THR A 127 -2.10 11.40 -4.64
N LEU A 128 -2.78 12.33 -3.95
CA LEU A 128 -3.14 12.17 -2.54
C LEU A 128 -4.15 11.05 -2.33
N GLU A 129 -5.21 10.97 -3.16
CA GLU A 129 -6.17 9.86 -3.12
C GLU A 129 -5.47 8.51 -3.32
N ALA A 130 -4.59 8.43 -4.33
CA ALA A 130 -3.84 7.21 -4.61
C ALA A 130 -2.89 6.81 -3.48
N ALA A 131 -2.16 7.78 -2.92
CA ALA A 131 -1.29 7.55 -1.77
C ALA A 131 -2.10 7.05 -0.56
N ALA A 132 -3.25 7.66 -0.28
CA ALA A 132 -4.12 7.26 0.81
C ALA A 132 -4.62 5.81 0.65
N LEU A 133 -5.07 5.42 -0.54
CA LEU A 133 -5.50 4.04 -0.81
C LEU A 133 -4.37 3.02 -0.64
N MET A 134 -3.20 3.31 -1.21
CA MET A 134 -2.04 2.42 -1.10
C MET A 134 -1.56 2.28 0.35
N VAL A 135 -1.47 3.38 1.10
CA VAL A 135 -1.06 3.35 2.51
C VAL A 135 -2.12 2.69 3.39
N LEU A 136 -3.41 2.89 3.10
CA LEU A 136 -4.50 2.21 3.80
C LEU A 136 -4.44 0.70 3.61
N ALA A 137 -4.23 0.22 2.38
CA ALA A 137 -4.06 -1.20 2.09
C ALA A 137 -2.88 -1.80 2.89
N LEU A 138 -1.73 -1.11 2.90
CA LEU A 138 -0.55 -1.52 3.66
C LEU A 138 -0.81 -1.51 5.17
N ALA A 139 -1.45 -0.47 5.70
CA ALA A 139 -1.79 -0.36 7.11
C ALA A 139 -2.73 -1.50 7.55
N TRP A 140 -3.72 -1.83 6.72
CA TRP A 140 -4.64 -2.93 7.00
C TRP A 140 -3.92 -4.29 6.97
N ALA A 141 -3.02 -4.50 6.00
CA ALA A 141 -2.18 -5.69 5.95
C ALA A 141 -1.30 -5.82 7.19
N LEU A 142 -0.69 -4.73 7.67
CA LEU A 142 0.10 -4.72 8.90
C LEU A 142 -0.74 -5.08 10.13
N VAL A 143 -1.96 -4.53 10.23
CA VAL A 143 -2.90 -4.82 11.32
C VAL A 143 -3.34 -6.29 11.28
N ALA A 144 -3.68 -6.81 10.10
CA ALA A 144 -4.11 -8.19 9.90
C ALA A 144 -3.00 -9.17 10.29
N VAL A 145 -1.77 -8.95 9.84
CA VAL A 145 -0.62 -9.80 10.19
C VAL A 145 -0.27 -9.74 11.69
N ARG A 146 -0.63 -8.65 12.37
CA ARG A 146 -0.42 -8.50 13.82
C ARG A 146 -1.47 -9.23 14.66
N HIS A 147 -2.72 -9.28 14.20
CA HIS A 147 -3.84 -9.81 14.99
C HIS A 147 -4.35 -11.17 14.49
N SER A 148 -3.95 -11.61 13.29
CA SER A 148 -4.38 -12.87 12.71
C SER A 148 -3.22 -13.86 12.63
N GLU A 149 -3.53 -15.11 12.99
CA GLU A 149 -2.70 -16.30 12.74
C GLU A 149 -2.89 -16.83 11.31
N ALA A 150 -3.87 -16.31 10.55
CA ALA A 150 -4.19 -16.76 9.20
C ALA A 150 -3.03 -16.50 8.23
N GLY A 151 -2.75 -17.49 7.36
CA GLY A 151 -1.62 -17.46 6.43
C GLY A 151 -1.75 -16.48 5.27
N GLU A 152 -2.98 -16.09 4.90
CA GLU A 152 -3.28 -15.36 3.65
C GLU A 152 -4.35 -14.25 3.87
N PRO A 153 -4.02 -13.16 4.58
CA PRO A 153 -4.97 -12.07 4.78
C PRO A 153 -5.31 -11.27 3.50
N GLY A 154 -4.54 -11.40 2.41
CA GLY A 154 -4.65 -10.57 1.20
C GLY A 154 -6.05 -10.55 0.56
N ILE A 155 -6.74 -11.68 0.50
CA ILE A 155 -8.10 -11.76 -0.07
C ILE A 155 -9.10 -10.97 0.78
N ALA A 156 -9.08 -11.18 2.09
CA ALA A 156 -9.99 -10.49 3.01
C ALA A 156 -9.75 -8.98 3.02
N ILE A 157 -8.48 -8.55 2.97
CA ILE A 157 -8.12 -7.12 2.88
C ILE A 157 -8.59 -6.54 1.56
N SER A 158 -8.38 -7.24 0.44
CA SER A 158 -8.83 -6.79 -0.88
C SER A 158 -10.34 -6.62 -0.95
N ALA A 159 -11.09 -7.62 -0.46
CA ALA A 159 -12.56 -7.55 -0.39
C ALA A 159 -13.02 -6.41 0.53
N GLY A 160 -12.38 -6.25 1.69
CA GLY A 160 -12.66 -5.16 2.63
C GLY A 160 -12.38 -3.78 2.02
N LEU A 161 -11.26 -3.62 1.30
CA LEU A 161 -10.90 -2.37 0.64
C LEU A 161 -11.89 -2.01 -0.47
N LEU A 162 -12.29 -2.98 -1.30
CA LEU A 162 -13.35 -2.80 -2.30
C LEU A 162 -14.67 -2.40 -1.64
N GLY A 163 -15.07 -3.11 -0.60
CA GLY A 163 -16.29 -2.82 0.15
C GLY A 163 -16.29 -1.42 0.76
N VAL A 164 -15.18 -0.99 1.35
CA VAL A 164 -15.02 0.38 1.89
C VAL A 164 -15.01 1.41 0.77
N PHE A 165 -14.33 1.15 -0.35
CA PHE A 165 -14.26 2.09 -1.47
C PHE A 165 -15.65 2.33 -2.09
N PHE A 166 -16.36 1.26 -2.46
CA PHE A 166 -17.69 1.36 -3.05
C PHE A 166 -18.74 1.78 -2.03
N GLY A 167 -18.66 1.29 -0.80
CA GLY A 167 -19.50 1.74 0.30
C GLY A 167 -19.32 3.23 0.54
N ALA A 168 -18.09 3.73 0.46
CA ALA A 168 -17.84 5.15 0.58
C ALA A 168 -18.39 5.97 -0.60
N ALA A 169 -18.33 5.43 -1.81
CA ALA A 169 -18.88 6.11 -2.99
C ALA A 169 -20.42 6.14 -2.99
N LEU A 170 -21.07 5.09 -2.48
CA LEU A 170 -22.52 4.91 -2.58
C LEU A 170 -23.30 5.39 -1.34
N LEU A 171 -22.70 5.30 -0.16
CA LEU A 171 -23.39 5.48 1.12
C LEU A 171 -22.97 6.75 1.86
N LEU A 172 -21.88 7.42 1.46
CA LEU A 172 -21.53 8.67 2.12
C LEU A 172 -22.53 9.77 1.75
N PRO A 173 -23.04 10.51 2.75
CA PRO A 173 -23.83 11.70 2.50
C PRO A 173 -23.00 12.74 1.73
N GLU A 174 -23.65 13.57 0.91
CA GLU A 174 -22.99 14.61 0.09
C GLU A 174 -22.05 15.52 0.90
N ARG A 175 -22.42 15.86 2.14
CA ARG A 175 -21.59 16.66 3.07
C ARG A 175 -20.23 16.03 3.40
N TRP A 176 -20.07 14.72 3.22
CA TRP A 176 -18.84 13.97 3.44
C TRP A 176 -18.24 13.42 2.14
N ALA A 177 -18.74 13.84 0.97
CA ALA A 177 -18.31 13.30 -0.31
C ALA A 177 -16.78 13.26 -0.43
N LEU A 178 -16.26 12.04 -0.61
CA LEU A 178 -14.84 11.74 -0.84
C LEU A 178 -14.52 11.76 -2.33
N PHE A 179 -15.52 11.50 -3.17
CA PHE A 179 -15.37 11.36 -4.61
C PHE A 179 -16.12 12.49 -5.31
N VAL A 180 -15.45 13.62 -5.46
CA VAL A 180 -15.98 14.79 -6.16
C VAL A 180 -15.32 14.94 -7.53
N GLY A 181 -16.01 15.62 -8.44
CA GLY A 181 -15.50 15.93 -9.78
C GLY A 181 -14.46 17.05 -9.77
N PRO A 182 -13.63 17.17 -10.82
CA PRO A 182 -12.52 18.13 -10.84
C PRO A 182 -12.97 19.59 -10.89
N SER A 183 -14.22 19.84 -11.32
CA SER A 183 -14.83 21.17 -11.38
C SER A 183 -15.77 21.47 -10.19
N ASP A 184 -15.84 20.58 -9.20
CA ASP A 184 -16.69 20.75 -8.03
C ASP A 184 -16.06 21.77 -7.05
N PRO A 185 -16.81 22.78 -6.56
CA PRO A 185 -16.32 23.72 -5.56
C PRO A 185 -15.77 23.05 -4.28
N HIS A 186 -16.21 21.84 -3.95
CA HIS A 186 -15.78 21.10 -2.77
C HIS A 186 -14.55 20.22 -3.00
N TRP A 187 -13.87 20.36 -4.15
CA TRP A 187 -12.65 19.59 -4.48
C TRP A 187 -11.62 19.61 -3.35
N ASP A 188 -11.27 20.80 -2.85
CA ASP A 188 -10.25 20.95 -1.81
C ASP A 188 -10.68 20.31 -0.48
N ASP A 189 -11.96 20.42 -0.11
CA ASP A 189 -12.47 19.84 1.12
C ASP A 189 -12.50 18.31 1.07
N ALA A 190 -12.84 17.72 -0.08
CA ALA A 190 -12.73 16.28 -0.28
C ALA A 190 -11.27 15.81 -0.13
N HIS A 191 -10.31 16.55 -0.68
CA HIS A 191 -8.89 16.22 -0.57
C HIS A 191 -8.34 16.42 0.84
N ARG A 192 -8.86 17.37 1.63
CA ARG A 192 -8.54 17.47 3.06
C ARG A 192 -9.02 16.22 3.83
N ARG A 193 -10.18 15.68 3.50
CA ARG A 193 -10.66 14.41 4.09
C ARG A 193 -9.73 13.25 3.71
N TRP A 194 -9.31 13.17 2.45
CA TRP A 194 -8.31 12.19 1.99
C TRP A 194 -6.96 12.33 2.70
N ALA A 195 -6.49 13.55 2.95
CA ALA A 195 -5.29 13.78 3.78
C ALA A 195 -5.49 13.23 5.19
N GLY A 196 -6.67 13.42 5.79
CA GLY A 196 -7.04 12.81 7.07
C GLY A 196 -6.97 11.28 7.03
N VAL A 197 -7.54 10.65 6.00
CA VAL A 197 -7.46 9.19 5.79
C VAL A 197 -6.00 8.72 5.72
N LEU A 198 -5.17 9.42 4.94
CA LEU A 198 -3.75 9.11 4.80
C LEU A 198 -3.02 9.22 6.15
N VAL A 199 -3.23 10.29 6.90
CA VAL A 199 -2.60 10.49 8.22
C VAL A 199 -3.00 9.37 9.19
N VAL A 200 -4.29 9.03 9.25
CA VAL A 200 -4.76 7.93 10.11
C VAL A 200 -4.13 6.60 9.69
N ALA A 201 -4.09 6.31 8.39
CA ALA A 201 -3.47 5.08 7.88
C ALA A 201 -1.97 5.00 8.22
N LEU A 202 -1.23 6.11 8.08
CA LEU A 202 0.18 6.20 8.48
C LEU A 202 0.37 5.93 9.98
N LEU A 203 -0.46 6.55 10.83
CA LEU A 203 -0.40 6.36 12.29
C LEU A 203 -0.69 4.91 12.69
N VAL A 204 -1.70 4.29 12.08
CA VAL A 204 -2.06 2.88 12.30
C VAL A 204 -0.95 1.95 11.82
N GLY A 205 -0.38 2.21 10.63
CA GLY A 205 0.74 1.45 10.08
C GLY A 205 1.99 1.55 10.97
N ALA A 206 2.36 2.76 11.39
CA ALA A 206 3.49 3.01 12.28
C ALA A 206 3.32 2.31 13.63
N ARG A 207 2.14 2.42 14.25
CA ARG A 207 1.81 1.72 15.51
C ARG A 207 1.86 0.20 15.37
N SER A 208 1.52 -0.32 14.19
CA SER A 208 1.55 -1.76 13.92
C SER A 208 2.98 -2.28 13.70
N LEU A 209 3.90 -1.42 13.24
CA LEU A 209 5.33 -1.73 13.10
C LEU A 209 6.11 -1.60 14.41
N THR A 210 5.65 -0.79 15.37
CA THR A 210 6.28 -0.67 16.69
C THR A 210 6.06 -1.94 17.51
N GLU A 211 7.00 -2.87 17.44
CA GLU A 211 7.04 -4.05 18.31
C GLU A 211 7.33 -3.58 19.76
N PRO A 212 6.58 -4.02 20.79
CA PRO A 212 6.86 -3.64 22.16
C PRO A 212 8.20 -4.25 22.60
N LEU A 213 9.27 -3.47 22.51
CA LEU A 213 10.64 -3.82 22.92
C LEU A 213 10.78 -4.15 24.43
N ARG A 214 9.68 -4.15 25.19
CA ARG A 214 9.69 -4.10 26.66
C ARG A 214 9.46 -5.44 27.38
N ARG A 215 9.31 -6.58 26.68
CA ARG A 215 9.10 -7.91 27.31
C ARG A 215 10.36 -8.77 27.47
N ARG A 216 11.56 -8.22 27.25
CA ARG A 216 12.84 -8.95 27.44
C ARG A 216 13.63 -8.62 28.70
N ARG A 217 13.18 -7.69 29.55
CA ARG A 217 13.85 -7.43 30.85
C ARG A 217 13.19 -8.09 32.05
N THR A 218 11.94 -8.51 31.97
CA THR A 218 11.25 -9.14 33.12
C THR A 218 11.51 -10.64 33.24
N ALA A 219 11.84 -11.34 32.16
CA ALA A 219 12.14 -12.78 32.23
C ALA A 219 13.56 -13.09 32.76
N VAL A 220 14.51 -12.16 32.60
CA VAL A 220 15.90 -12.35 33.10
C VAL A 220 16.03 -11.99 34.58
N LEU A 221 15.10 -11.20 35.11
CA LEU A 221 15.03 -10.87 36.55
C LEU A 221 14.13 -11.84 37.34
N ALA A 222 13.37 -12.71 36.68
CA ALA A 222 12.55 -13.74 37.33
C ALA A 222 13.28 -15.09 37.52
N HIS A 223 14.54 -15.18 37.06
CA HIS A 223 15.40 -16.36 37.19
C HIS A 223 16.74 -16.07 37.89
N ARG A 224 16.82 -14.98 38.67
CA ARG A 224 17.88 -14.74 39.65
C ARG A 224 17.26 -14.62 41.03
#